data_AF-A0A7S9HET8-F1
#
_entry.id   AF-A0A7S9HET8-F1
#
_cell.length_a   1.000
_cell.length_b   1.000
_cell.length_c   1.000
_cell.angle_alpha   90.00
_cell.angle_beta   90.00
_cell.angle_gamma   90.00
#
_symmetry.space_group_name_H-M   'P 1'
#
loop_
_entity.id
_entity.type
_entity.pdbx_description
1 polymer ?
#
loop_
_entity_poly.entity_id
_entity_poly.type
_entity_poly.pdbx_seq_one_letter_code
_entity_poly.pdbx_strand_id
1 'polypeptide(L)'
;MAAQSRPTAGHPRGEVEPILDLPWEITPERITISDGRWRTRYEAYPLRGRVALSVGNWQQGTEQMIVSGRLNVLTEGHAGKGNAVLNIGPGKLSMDNSDLPLRLTGEAKLGR
;
A
#
# COMPACT_ATOMS: atom_id res chain seq x y z
N MET A 1 26.49 20.13 -7.19
CA MET A 1 25.05 19.84 -6.94
C MET A 1 24.48 19.22 -8.20
N ALA A 2 24.23 17.91 -8.21
CA ALA A 2 23.65 17.22 -9.36
C ALA A 2 22.22 16.79 -8.97
N ALA A 3 21.23 17.39 -9.62
CA ALA A 3 19.84 16.97 -9.53
C ALA A 3 19.73 15.59 -10.20
N GLN A 4 19.37 14.58 -9.42
CA GLN A 4 19.09 13.24 -9.95
C GLN A 4 17.69 13.25 -10.55
N SER A 5 17.65 13.04 -11.87
CA SER A 5 16.44 13.02 -12.70
C SER A 5 15.49 11.91 -12.27
N ARG A 6 14.22 12.26 -12.08
CA ARG A 6 13.11 11.32 -11.83
C ARG A 6 12.89 10.43 -13.06
N PRO A 7 12.78 9.10 -12.94
CA PRO A 7 12.27 8.29 -14.03
C PRO A 7 10.75 8.44 -14.10
N THR A 8 10.25 9.29 -14.99
CA THR A 8 8.87 9.19 -15.48
C THR A 8 8.79 7.96 -16.36
N ALA A 9 8.27 6.85 -15.82
CA ALA A 9 7.93 5.68 -16.60
C ALA A 9 6.66 5.96 -17.41
N GLY A 10 6.80 6.66 -18.53
CA GLY A 10 5.77 6.73 -19.57
C GLY A 10 5.89 5.53 -20.49
N HIS A 11 4.83 4.73 -20.60
CA HIS A 11 4.69 3.75 -21.69
C HIS A 11 3.45 4.10 -22.51
N PRO A 12 3.59 4.47 -23.80
CA PRO A 12 2.44 4.58 -24.70
C PRO A 12 2.18 3.21 -25.34
N ARG A 13 1.23 2.45 -24.80
CA ARG A 13 0.55 1.33 -25.48
C ARG A 13 -0.88 1.26 -24.94
N GLY A 14 -1.84 1.77 -25.74
CA GLY A 14 -3.30 1.79 -25.55
C GLY A 14 -3.78 1.76 -24.10
N GLU A 15 -4.06 2.94 -23.51
CA GLU A 15 -4.60 3.18 -22.14
C GLU A 15 -4.94 1.94 -21.30
N VAL A 16 -3.91 1.19 -20.91
CA VAL A 16 -4.03 0.22 -19.83
C VAL A 16 -3.74 1.01 -18.57
N GLU A 17 -4.80 1.39 -17.84
CA GLU A 17 -4.67 1.88 -16.47
C GLU A 17 -3.74 0.91 -15.71
N PRO A 18 -2.81 1.31 -14.84
CA PRO A 18 -1.90 0.38 -14.16
C PRO A 18 -2.59 -0.34 -12.99
N ILE A 19 -2.33 -1.64 -12.80
CA ILE A 19 -2.87 -2.44 -11.67
C ILE A 19 -2.30 -1.94 -10.34
N LEU A 20 -1.05 -1.47 -10.37
CA LEU A 20 -0.31 -0.90 -9.25
C LEU A 20 0.39 0.37 -9.72
N ASP A 21 0.18 1.45 -8.98
CA ASP A 21 0.91 2.71 -9.12
C ASP A 21 1.40 3.10 -7.73
N LEU A 22 2.69 2.89 -7.47
CA LEU A 22 3.29 3.00 -6.15
C LEU A 22 4.38 4.08 -6.19
N PRO A 23 4.05 5.35 -5.93
CA PRO A 23 5.06 6.38 -5.74
C PRO A 23 5.89 6.00 -4.52
N TRP A 24 7.19 5.76 -4.73
CA TRP A 24 8.09 5.31 -3.67
C TRP A 24 9.34 6.17 -3.61
N GLU A 25 9.90 6.25 -2.41
CA GLU A 25 11.15 6.93 -2.12
C GLU A 25 12.01 6.03 -1.23
N ILE A 26 13.33 6.15 -1.39
CA ILE A 26 14.31 5.41 -0.61
C ILE A 26 15.42 6.33 -0.13
N THR A 27 15.78 6.15 1.14
CA THR A 27 16.90 6.77 1.84
C THR A 27 17.63 5.66 2.61
N PRO A 28 18.87 5.87 3.08
CA PRO A 28 19.54 4.89 3.92
C PRO A 28 18.74 4.50 5.18
N GLU A 29 17.94 5.43 5.70
CA GLU A 29 17.17 5.25 6.92
C GLU A 29 15.78 4.64 6.66
N ARG A 30 15.19 4.87 5.48
CA ARG A 30 13.78 4.57 5.23
C ARG A 30 13.43 4.27 3.77
N ILE A 31 12.53 3.33 3.56
CA ILE A 31 11.77 3.13 2.32
C ILE A 31 10.32 3.56 2.58
N THR A 32 9.74 4.36 1.69
CA THR A 32 8.33 4.75 1.77
C THR A 32 7.60 4.53 0.46
N ILE A 33 6.35 4.09 0.55
CA ILE A 33 5.34 4.23 -0.51
C ILE A 33 4.34 5.28 -0.02
N SER A 34 4.24 6.38 -0.75
CA SER A 34 3.32 7.48 -0.46
C SER A 34 2.19 7.47 -1.47
N ASP A 35 0.95 7.43 -0.98
CA ASP A 35 -0.24 7.52 -1.81
C ASP A 35 -0.26 6.48 -2.95
N GLY A 36 0.14 5.24 -2.66
CA GLY A 36 0.05 4.14 -3.63
C GLY A 36 -1.40 3.86 -4.02
N ARG A 37 -1.61 3.43 -5.25
CA ARG A 37 -2.90 3.02 -5.82
C ARG A 37 -2.79 1.58 -6.29
N TRP A 38 -3.84 0.82 -6.03
CA TRP A 38 -3.95 -0.53 -6.54
C TRP A 38 -5.38 -0.81 -6.98
N ARG A 39 -5.51 -1.74 -7.93
CA ARG A 39 -6.79 -2.24 -8.41
C ARG A 39 -6.64 -3.70 -8.80
N THR A 40 -7.65 -4.52 -8.55
CA THR A 40 -7.73 -5.90 -9.00
C THR A 40 -9.19 -6.27 -9.28
N ARG A 41 -9.44 -7.48 -9.75
CA ARG A 41 -10.78 -8.07 -9.76
C ARG A 41 -10.74 -9.33 -8.90
N TYR A 42 -11.63 -9.39 -7.93
CA TYR A 42 -11.91 -10.62 -7.20
C TYR A 42 -13.22 -11.16 -7.74
N GLU A 43 -13.14 -12.28 -8.47
CA GLU A 43 -14.24 -12.77 -9.29
C GLU A 43 -14.79 -11.65 -10.21
N ALA A 44 -16.10 -11.37 -10.15
CA ALA A 44 -16.75 -10.30 -10.90
C ALA A 44 -16.67 -8.92 -10.21
N TYR A 45 -16.12 -8.83 -9.00
CA TYR A 45 -16.13 -7.59 -8.21
C TYR A 45 -14.82 -6.80 -8.41
N PRO A 46 -14.88 -5.57 -8.95
CA PRO A 46 -13.73 -4.70 -8.97
C PRO A 46 -13.38 -4.29 -7.55
N LEU A 47 -12.13 -4.53 -7.16
CA LEU A 47 -11.56 -4.06 -5.90
C LEU A 47 -10.49 -3.02 -6.23
N ARG A 48 -10.46 -1.94 -5.45
CA ARG A 48 -9.45 -0.90 -5.58
C ARG A 48 -9.12 -0.32 -4.24
N GLY A 49 -8.03 0.43 -4.17
CA GLY A 49 -7.78 1.22 -2.98
C GLY A 49 -6.45 1.92 -2.98
N ARG A 50 -6.08 2.37 -1.78
CA ARG A 50 -4.84 3.08 -1.52
C ARG A 50 -3.94 2.27 -0.62
N VAL A 51 -2.64 2.46 -0.79
CA VAL A 51 -1.63 1.88 0.09
C VAL A 51 -0.61 2.93 0.47
N ALA A 52 -0.29 3.01 1.75
CA ALA A 52 0.86 3.72 2.26
C ALA A 52 1.67 2.76 3.12
N LEU A 53 2.99 2.75 2.93
CA LEU A 53 3.90 1.87 3.65
C LEU A 53 5.17 2.64 3.99
N SER A 54 5.72 2.42 5.17
CA SER A 54 7.01 2.93 5.59
C SER A 54 7.78 1.84 6.30
N VAL A 55 9.02 1.63 5.87
CA VAL A 55 9.98 0.71 6.48
C VAL A 55 11.19 1.51 6.90
N GLY A 56 11.38 1.67 8.21
CA GLY A 56 12.56 2.31 8.79
C GLY A 56 13.66 1.30 9.13
N ASN A 57 14.90 1.79 9.27
CA ASN A 57 16.09 1.02 9.66
C ASN A 57 16.38 -0.18 8.75
N TRP A 58 15.94 -0.14 7.49
CA TRP A 58 16.00 -1.29 6.60
C TRP A 58 17.42 -1.74 6.25
N GLN A 59 18.41 -0.85 6.34
CA GLN A 59 19.84 -1.21 6.18
C GLN A 59 20.49 -1.76 7.45
N GLN A 60 19.84 -1.68 8.61
CA GLN A 60 20.38 -2.16 9.89
C GLN A 60 20.03 -3.63 10.18
N GLY A 61 19.44 -4.33 9.21
CA GLY A 61 18.97 -5.72 9.32
C GLY A 61 17.48 -5.82 9.65
N THR A 62 16.88 -6.97 9.31
CA THR A 62 15.45 -7.24 9.49
C THR A 62 15.00 -7.11 10.95
N GLU A 63 15.87 -7.45 11.90
CA GLU A 63 15.62 -7.35 13.35
C GLU A 63 15.42 -5.91 13.86
N GLN A 64 15.93 -4.94 13.12
CA GLN A 64 15.82 -3.52 13.46
C GLN A 64 14.76 -2.80 12.63
N MET A 65 14.18 -3.47 11.63
CA MET A 65 13.17 -2.88 10.76
C MET A 65 11.92 -2.51 11.54
N ILE A 66 11.49 -1.27 11.36
CA ILE A 66 10.20 -0.78 11.87
C ILE A 66 9.26 -0.59 10.69
N VAL A 67 8.20 -1.38 10.67
CA VAL A 67 7.20 -1.38 9.61
C VAL A 67 5.96 -0.64 10.10
N SER A 68 5.43 0.23 9.26
CA SER A 68 4.13 0.86 9.48
C SER A 68 3.43 1.06 8.14
N GLY A 69 2.11 1.03 8.11
CA GLY A 69 1.38 1.23 6.87
C GLY A 69 -0.11 1.22 7.04
N ARG A 70 -0.78 1.50 5.92
CA ARG A 70 -2.23 1.50 5.80
C ARG A 70 -2.59 1.00 4.41
N LEU A 71 -3.45 0.00 4.36
CA LEU A 71 -4.09 -0.48 3.15
C LEU A 71 -5.58 -0.17 3.26
N ASN A 72 -6.13 0.45 2.23
CA ASN A 72 -7.55 0.62 2.05
C ASN A 72 -8.01 -0.28 0.90
N VAL A 73 -9.19 -0.89 1.06
CA VAL A 73 -9.91 -1.67 0.06
C VAL A 73 -11.32 -1.09 -0.08
N LEU A 74 -11.69 -0.71 -1.28
CA LEU A 74 -13.03 -0.31 -1.69
C LEU A 74 -13.61 -1.42 -2.57
N THR A 75 -14.82 -1.85 -2.24
CA THR A 75 -15.63 -2.73 -3.09
C THR A 75 -16.75 -1.91 -3.73
N GLU A 76 -17.00 -2.14 -5.02
CA GLU A 76 -18.17 -1.60 -5.71
C GLU A 76 -18.91 -2.75 -6.41
N GLY A 77 -20.04 -3.15 -5.83
CA GLY A 77 -20.88 -4.22 -6.36
C GLY A 77 -22.36 -3.83 -6.36
N HIS A 78 -23.18 -4.66 -7.02
CA HIS A 78 -24.63 -4.44 -7.12
C HIS A 78 -25.32 -4.32 -5.75
N ALA A 79 -24.78 -4.99 -4.72
CA ALA A 79 -25.33 -4.96 -3.36
C ALA A 79 -24.91 -3.71 -2.54
N GLY A 80 -23.99 -2.87 -3.04
CA GLY A 80 -23.54 -1.67 -2.34
C GLY A 80 -22.03 -1.42 -2.37
N LYS A 81 -21.59 -0.46 -1.54
CA LYS A 81 -20.17 -0.07 -1.41
C LYS A 81 -19.62 -0.48 -0.05
N GLY A 82 -18.52 -1.20 -0.06
CA GLY A 82 -17.75 -1.56 1.13
C GLY A 82 -16.44 -0.78 1.19
N ASN A 83 -16.01 -0.44 2.39
CA ASN A 83 -14.69 0.11 2.65
C ASN A 83 -14.06 -0.66 3.81
N ALA A 84 -12.94 -1.32 3.56
CA ALA A 84 -12.13 -1.97 4.57
C ALA A 84 -10.76 -1.30 4.65
N VAL A 85 -10.24 -1.19 5.86
CA VAL A 85 -8.99 -0.51 6.15
C VAL A 85 -8.17 -1.38 7.09
N LEU A 86 -7.00 -1.78 6.63
CA LEU A 86 -5.98 -2.45 7.43
C LEU A 86 -4.91 -1.42 7.81
N ASN A 87 -4.67 -1.26 9.11
CA ASN A 87 -3.52 -0.52 9.63
C ASN A 87 -2.48 -1.52 10.13
N ILE A 88 -1.22 -1.23 9.83
CA ILE A 88 -0.06 -2.07 10.12
C ILE A 88 0.91 -1.23 10.96
N GLY A 89 1.37 -1.76 12.09
CA GLY A 89 2.38 -1.14 12.92
C GLY A 89 1.96 0.22 13.53
N PRO A 90 2.94 1.05 13.95
CA PRO A 90 4.38 0.79 13.86
C PRO A 90 4.78 -0.40 14.72
N GLY A 91 5.68 -1.24 14.20
CA GLY A 91 6.14 -2.43 14.91
C GLY A 91 7.30 -3.13 14.22
N LYS A 92 7.93 -4.06 14.93
CA LYS A 92 9.02 -4.89 14.38
C LYS A 92 8.45 -6.07 13.62
N LEU A 93 9.01 -6.32 12.44
CA LEU A 93 8.74 -7.52 11.66
C LEU A 93 10.01 -8.37 11.64
N SER A 94 10.14 -9.29 12.60
CA SER A 94 11.26 -10.24 12.68
C SER A 94 10.81 -11.70 12.68
N MET A 95 11.72 -12.61 12.32
CA MET A 95 11.40 -14.04 12.20
C MET A 95 11.29 -14.74 13.55
N ASP A 96 11.93 -14.18 14.58
CA ASP A 96 12.04 -14.74 15.93
C ASP A 96 11.09 -14.07 16.95
N ASN A 97 10.85 -12.77 16.84
CA ASN A 97 10.05 -11.99 17.77
C ASN A 97 9.39 -10.77 17.10
N SER A 98 8.40 -11.05 16.25
CA SER A 98 7.57 -10.00 15.64
C SER A 98 6.63 -9.35 16.68
N ASP A 99 6.70 -8.03 16.78
CA ASP A 99 5.71 -7.20 17.47
C ASP A 99 5.17 -6.17 16.47
N LEU A 100 4.29 -6.63 15.59
CA LEU A 100 3.68 -5.82 14.53
C LEU A 100 2.15 -5.79 14.70
N PRO A 101 1.60 -4.74 15.32
CA PRO A 101 0.16 -4.60 15.47
C PRO A 101 -0.56 -4.57 14.12
N LEU A 102 -1.65 -5.33 14.01
CA LEU A 102 -2.54 -5.32 12.84
C LEU A 102 -3.96 -4.96 13.28
N ARG A 103 -4.57 -3.97 12.63
CA ARG A 103 -5.96 -3.58 12.89
C ARG A 103 -6.76 -3.45 11.61
N LEU A 104 -7.76 -4.31 11.44
CA LEU A 104 -8.73 -4.26 10.36
C LEU A 104 -10.03 -3.61 10.84
N THR A 105 -10.49 -2.59 10.12
CA THR A 105 -11.78 -1.92 10.34
C THR A 105 -12.54 -1.88 9.02
N GLY A 106 -13.85 -2.09 9.03
CA GLY A 106 -14.65 -2.09 7.81
C GLY A 106 -16.05 -1.53 8.01
N GLU A 107 -16.56 -0.88 6.96
CA GLU A 107 -17.92 -0.38 6.85
C GLU A 107 -18.53 -0.82 5.52
N ALA A 108 -19.82 -1.14 5.53
CA ALA A 108 -20.57 -1.48 4.33
C ALA A 108 -21.87 -0.66 4.27
N LYS A 109 -22.18 -0.14 3.09
CA LYS A 109 -23.45 0.54 2.81
C LYS A 109 -24.17 -0.21 1.71
N LEU A 110 -25.40 -0.66 1.98
CA LEU A 110 -26.25 -1.25 0.95
C LEU A 110 -26.59 -0.19 -0.10
N GLY A 111 -26.54 -0.58 -1.37
CA GLY A 111 -27.08 0.22 -2.46
C GLY A 111 -28.60 0.38 -2.27
N ARG A 112 -29.08 1.62 -2.32
CA ARG A 112 -30.52 1.93 -2.35
C ARG A 112 -31.01 1.94 -3.80
#